data_AF-A0A1I7VN36-F1
#
_entry.id   AF-A0A1I7VN36-F1
#
_cell.length_a   1.000
_cell.length_b   1.000
_cell.length_c   1.000
_cell.angle_alpha   90.00
_cell.angle_beta   90.00
_cell.angle_gamma   90.00
#
_symmetry.space_group_name_H-M   'P 1'
#
loop_
_entity.id
_entity.type
_entity.pdbx_description
1 polymer ?
#
loop_
_entity_poly.entity_id
_entity_poly.type
_entity_poly.pdbx_seq_one_letter_code
_entity_poly.pdbx_strand_id
1 'polypeptide(L)'
;MITFKRFDHLWKVWREEYLEELRKRAQRKHRGPRSRIRREPEIDELVFLKEDCSRNTWRMGRIDRLIRDKDGIMSISGCKNS
;
A
#
# COMPACT_ATOMS: atom_id res chain seq x y z
N MET A 1 -39.44 -14.50 2.39
CA MET A 1 -38.14 -14.81 1.74
C MET A 1 -37.93 -13.87 0.53
N ILE A 2 -37.45 -12.64 0.73
CA ILE A 2 -37.30 -11.63 -0.36
C ILE A 2 -35.85 -11.10 -0.46
N THR A 3 -34.96 -11.51 0.44
CA THR A 3 -33.61 -10.92 0.61
C THR A 3 -32.56 -11.42 -0.40
N PHE A 4 -32.64 -12.68 -0.85
CA PHE A 4 -31.60 -13.27 -1.72
C PHE A 4 -31.58 -12.71 -3.14
N LYS A 5 -32.75 -12.54 -3.79
CA LYS A 5 -32.82 -12.02 -5.18
C LYS A 5 -32.25 -10.61 -5.34
N ARG A 6 -32.42 -9.78 -4.31
CA ARG A 6 -31.84 -8.43 -4.30
C ARG A 6 -30.32 -8.46 -4.14
N PHE A 7 -29.80 -9.38 -3.33
CA PHE A 7 -28.36 -9.56 -3.14
C PHE A 7 -27.69 -10.06 -4.41
N ASP A 8 -28.29 -11.01 -5.12
CA ASP A 8 -27.77 -11.52 -6.40
C ASP A 8 -27.69 -10.42 -7.46
N HIS A 9 -28.71 -9.55 -7.51
CA HIS A 9 -28.72 -8.41 -8.41
C HIS A 9 -27.64 -7.39 -8.05
N LEU A 10 -27.51 -7.06 -6.76
CA LEU A 10 -26.48 -6.15 -6.26
C LEU A 10 -25.07 -6.71 -6.51
N TRP A 11 -24.88 -8.01 -6.33
CA TRP A 11 -23.62 -8.69 -6.61
C TRP A 11 -23.26 -8.68 -8.10
N LYS A 12 -24.26 -8.83 -8.98
CA LYS A 12 -24.09 -8.74 -10.42
C LYS A 12 -23.67 -7.33 -10.84
N VAL A 13 -24.38 -6.30 -10.39
CA VAL A 13 -24.06 -4.88 -10.66
C VAL A 13 -22.68 -4.54 -10.10
N TRP A 14 -22.36 -5.00 -8.89
CA TRP A 14 -21.04 -4.79 -8.30
C TRP A 14 -19.92 -5.45 -9.11
N ARG A 15 -20.12 -6.67 -9.59
CA ARG A 15 -19.10 -7.36 -10.39
C ARG A 15 -18.91 -6.74 -11.77
N GLU A 16 -20.00 -6.32 -12.41
CA GLU A 16 -19.98 -5.84 -13.79
C GLU A 16 -19.60 -4.35 -13.85
N GLU A 17 -20.28 -3.50 -13.10
CA GLU A 17 -20.10 -2.04 -13.22
C GLU A 17 -19.05 -1.51 -12.24
N TYR A 18 -19.09 -1.94 -10.97
CA TYR A 18 -18.21 -1.37 -9.96
C TYR A 18 -16.74 -1.72 -10.20
N LEU A 19 -16.41 -2.96 -10.60
CA LEU A 19 -15.03 -3.32 -10.95
C LEU A 19 -14.51 -2.58 -12.19
N GLU A 20 -15.37 -2.32 -13.16
CA GLU A 20 -15.01 -1.58 -14.37
C GLU A 20 -14.76 -0.10 -14.06
N GLU A 21 -15.64 0.52 -13.27
CA GLU A 21 -15.46 1.88 -12.77
C GLU A 21 -14.22 1.99 -11.87
N LEU A 22 -13.95 0.98 -11.05
CA LEU A 22 -12.75 0.94 -10.22
C LEU A 22 -11.48 0.85 -11.07
N ARG A 23 -11.50 0.13 -12.21
CA ARG A 23 -10.40 0.10 -13.18
C ARG A 23 -10.23 1.43 -13.91
N LYS A 24 -11.32 2.10 -14.30
CA LYS A 24 -11.29 3.45 -14.89
C LYS A 24 -10.73 4.48 -13.90
N ARG A 25 -11.11 4.36 -12.62
CA ARG A 25 -10.67 5.23 -11.52
C ARG A 25 -9.27 4.88 -10.99
N ALA A 26 -8.81 3.64 -11.18
CA ALA A 26 -7.49 3.18 -10.74
C ALA A 26 -6.40 4.00 -11.44
N GLN A 27 -5.96 5.05 -10.74
CA GLN A 27 -4.89 5.90 -11.18
C GLN A 27 -3.59 5.10 -11.21
N ARG A 28 -3.13 4.76 -12.43
CA ARG A 28 -1.80 4.18 -12.65
C ARG A 28 -0.68 5.05 -12.07
N LYS A 29 -0.93 6.36 -11.90
CA LYS A 29 0.00 7.33 -11.32
C LYS A 29 -0.71 8.06 -10.18
N HIS A 30 -0.16 7.96 -8.98
CA HIS A 30 -0.65 8.64 -7.78
C HIS A 30 -0.85 10.15 -8.04
N ARG A 31 -2.06 10.70 -7.84
CA ARG A 31 -2.29 12.16 -7.84
C ARG A 31 -1.64 12.79 -6.61
N GLY A 32 -0.39 13.20 -6.77
CA GLY A 32 0.35 13.98 -5.79
C GLY A 32 1.85 13.83 -5.98
N PRO A 33 2.67 14.79 -5.54
CA PRO A 33 4.10 14.53 -5.35
C PRO A 33 4.17 13.28 -4.48
N ARG A 34 4.79 12.20 -5.01
CA ARG A 34 4.88 10.86 -4.40
C ARG A 34 4.83 11.02 -2.89
N SER A 35 3.88 10.37 -2.21
CA SER A 35 3.71 10.43 -0.75
C SER A 35 5.00 10.00 -0.06
N ARG A 36 5.97 10.91 -0.05
CA ARG A 36 7.26 10.87 0.60
C ARG A 36 6.96 11.73 1.79
N ILE A 37 6.54 11.06 2.84
CA ILE A 37 6.58 11.65 4.17
C ILE A 37 8.02 12.16 4.30
N ARG A 38 8.20 13.49 4.39
CA ARG A 38 9.52 14.12 4.48
C ARG A 38 10.10 14.03 5.90
N ARG A 39 9.35 13.41 6.83
CA ARG A 39 9.73 13.19 8.22
C ARG A 39 10.62 11.95 8.32
N GLU A 40 11.44 11.89 9.37
CA GLU A 40 12.16 10.66 9.71
C GLU A 40 11.14 9.57 10.08
N PRO A 41 11.31 8.33 9.60
CA PRO A 41 10.42 7.24 9.99
C PRO A 41 10.58 6.94 11.49
N GLU A 42 9.53 6.42 12.11
CA GLU A 42 9.54 6.05 13.53
C GLU A 42 9.87 4.56 13.73
N ILE A 43 10.43 4.22 14.88
CA ILE A 43 10.58 2.81 15.29
C ILE A 43 9.18 2.19 15.39
N ASP A 44 9.05 0.93 15.01
CA ASP A 44 7.78 0.21 14.86
C ASP A 44 6.84 0.71 13.75
N GLU A 45 7.25 1.69 12.93
CA GLU A 45 6.49 2.07 11.72
C GLU A 45 6.59 0.98 10.64
N LEU A 46 5.48 0.74 9.94
CA LEU A 46 5.42 -0.17 8.80
C LEU A 46 5.87 0.56 7.54
N VAL A 47 6.88 -0.01 6.87
CA VAL A 47 7.45 0.55 5.65
C VAL A 47 7.51 -0.50 4.54
N PHE A 48 7.47 -0.02 3.30
CA PHE A 48 7.76 -0.87 2.15
C PHE A 48 9.25 -0.90 1.88
N LEU A 49 9.78 -2.10 1.69
CA LEU A 49 11.12 -2.32 1.18
C LEU A 49 11.11 -2.14 -0.33
N LYS A 50 11.83 -1.12 -0.81
CA LYS A 50 11.95 -0.88 -2.24
C LYS A 50 12.81 -1.98 -2.86
N GLU A 51 12.20 -2.75 -3.74
CA GLU A 51 12.84 -3.75 -4.58
C GLU A 51 12.66 -3.36 -6.06
N ASP A 52 13.48 -3.91 -6.96
CA ASP A 52 13.40 -3.62 -8.41
C ASP A 52 12.14 -4.20 -9.08
N CYS A 53 11.34 -4.98 -8.35
CA CYS A 53 10.06 -5.52 -8.78
C CYS A 53 8.91 -4.51 -8.65
N SER A 54 7.73 -4.87 -9.16
CA SER A 54 6.56 -4.00 -9.13
C SER A 54 6.15 -3.69 -7.69
N ARG A 55 5.67 -2.47 -7.42
CA ARG A 55 5.35 -2.00 -6.06
C ARG A 55 4.36 -2.90 -5.29
N ASN A 56 3.46 -3.58 -5.99
CA ASN A 56 2.52 -4.53 -5.39
C ASN A 56 3.20 -5.82 -4.87
N THR A 57 4.45 -6.07 -5.26
CA THR A 57 5.28 -7.18 -4.80
C THR A 57 6.32 -6.76 -3.78
N TRP A 58 6.40 -5.47 -3.45
CA TRP A 58 7.32 -4.98 -2.43
C TRP A 58 6.96 -5.60 -1.08
N ARG A 59 7.99 -6.13 -0.42
CA ARG A 59 7.84 -6.66 0.92
C ARG A 59 7.59 -5.51 1.88
N MET A 60 6.69 -5.75 2.83
CA MET A 60 6.45 -4.84 3.94
C MET A 60 7.26 -5.32 5.14
N GLY A 61 7.88 -4.37 5.85
CA GLY A 61 8.64 -4.65 7.05
C GLY A 61 8.34 -3.63 8.13
N ARG A 62 8.52 -4.05 9.38
CA ARG A 62 8.49 -3.14 10.53
C ARG A 62 9.90 -2.70 10.91
N ILE A 63 10.08 -1.41 11.18
CA ILE A 63 11.38 -0.85 11.59
C ILE A 63 11.73 -1.32 12.99
N ASP A 64 12.80 -2.10 13.14
CA ASP A 64 13.33 -2.55 14.44
C ASP A 64 14.28 -1.49 15.05
N ARG A 65 15.19 -0.94 14.24
CA ARG A 65 16.16 0.10 14.66
C ARG A 65 16.51 1.05 13.53
N LEU A 66 16.74 2.31 13.89
CA LEU A 66 17.29 3.36 13.01
C LEU A 66 18.76 3.57 13.32
N ILE A 67 19.63 3.39 12.33
CA ILE A 67 21.06 3.69 12.44
C ILE A 67 21.30 5.04 11.79
N ARG A 68 21.79 6.00 12.57
CA ARG A 68 22.24 7.29 12.04
C ARG A 68 23.71 7.19 11.65
N ASP A 69 23.99 7.34 10.36
CA ASP A 69 25.36 7.55 9.90
C ASP A 69 25.78 9.02 10.08
N LYS A 70 27.09 9.28 10.10
CA LYS A 70 27.68 10.62 10.28
C LYS A 70 27.22 11.62 9.21
N ASP A 71 26.86 11.13 8.03
CA ASP A 71 26.35 11.93 6.90
C ASP A 71 24.84 12.18 6.95
N GLY A 72 24.17 11.83 8.05
CA GLY A 72 22.71 11.96 8.19
C GLY A 72 21.93 10.92 7.37
N ILE A 73 22.62 9.93 6.80
CA ILE A 73 21.99 8.80 6.11
C ILE A 73 21.45 7.86 7.18
N MET A 74 20.13 7.76 7.26
CA MET A 74 19.46 6.79 8.13
C MET A 74 19.36 5.44 7.43
N SER A 75 20.03 4.44 7.98
CA SER A 75 19.90 3.05 7.54
C SER A 75 18.97 2.30 8.49
N ILE A 76 18.02 1.55 7.94
CA ILE A 76 17.10 0.71 8.72
C ILE A 76 17.77 -0.66 8.90
N SER A 77 18.07 -1.05 10.14
CA SER A 77 18.61 -2.37 10.45
C SER A 77 17.53 -3.26 11.04
N GLY A 78 17.12 -4.27 10.28
CA GLY A 78 16.09 -5.22 10.69
C GLY A 78 14.69 -4.77 10.24
N CYS A 79 14.19 -5.44 9.21
CA CYS A 79 12.78 -5.44 8.84
C CYS A 79 12.25 -6.85 9.04
N LYS A 80 11.40 -7.05 10.05
CA LYS A 80 10.70 -8.33 10.24
C LYS A 80 9.50 -8.32 9.28
N ASN A 81 9.34 -9.40 8.50
CA ASN A 81 8.10 -9.61 7.76
C ASN A 81 6.99 -9.85 8.79
N SER A 82 5.89 -9.12 8.66
CA SER A 82 4.74 -9.27 9.55
C SER A 82 3.89 -10.48 9.21
#